data_AF-A0A2K1SVN1-F1
#
_entry.id   AF-A0A2K1SVN1-F1
#
_cell.length_a   1.000
_cell.length_b   1.000
_cell.length_c   1.000
_cell.angle_alpha   90.00
_cell.angle_beta   90.00
_cell.angle_gamma   90.00
#
_symmetry.space_group_name_H-M   'P 1'
#
loop_
_entity.id
_entity.type
_entity.pdbx_description
1 polymer ?
#
loop_
_entity_poly.entity_id
_entity_poly.type
_entity_poly.pdbx_seq_one_letter_code
_entity_poly.pdbx_strand_id
1 'polypeptide(L)' 'MAYDANKRSPRKHTRVVRGGSELFDADGVKLEPSDLQTSSQRSEDDDQRILNELPPHWGIFSERLG' A
#
# COMPACT_ATOMS: atom_id res chain seq x y z
N MET A 1 -24.46 45.02 20.62
CA MET A 1 -23.70 43.79 20.91
C MET A 1 -22.33 43.88 20.25
N ALA A 2 -21.23 43.86 21.02
CA ALA A 2 -19.88 43.80 20.46
C ALA A 2 -19.52 42.34 20.11
N TYR A 3 -18.83 42.15 18.98
CA TYR A 3 -18.32 40.84 18.55
C TYR A 3 -17.18 40.39 19.47
N ASP A 4 -17.24 39.16 19.97
CA ASP A 4 -16.22 38.55 20.84
C ASP A 4 -15.60 37.34 20.14
N ALA A 5 -14.35 37.50 19.70
CA ALA A 5 -13.60 36.48 18.96
C ALA A 5 -13.23 35.25 19.80
N ASN A 6 -13.35 35.33 21.13
CA ASN A 6 -13.00 34.26 22.06
C ASN A 6 -14.17 33.31 22.37
N LYS A 7 -15.38 33.58 21.85
CA LYS A 7 -16.54 32.67 21.93
C LYS A 7 -16.47 31.52 20.93
N ARG A 8 -15.33 30.83 20.86
CA ARG A 8 -15.18 29.64 20.01
C ARG A 8 -15.62 28.42 20.81
N SER A 9 -16.86 27.96 20.56
CA SER A 9 -17.28 26.63 21.01
C SER A 9 -16.52 25.58 20.18
N PRO A 10 -15.76 24.65 20.80
CA PRO A 10 -15.08 23.59 20.07
C PRO A 10 -16.11 22.75 19.31
N ARG A 11 -15.99 22.69 17.98
CA ARG A 11 -16.87 21.86 17.16
C ARG A 11 -16.53 20.39 17.40
N LYS A 12 -17.34 19.69 18.19
CA LYS A 12 -17.22 18.24 18.36
C LYS A 12 -17.76 17.57 17.09
N HIS A 13 -16.88 16.92 16.32
CA HIS A 13 -17.30 16.10 15.19
C HIS A 13 -17.83 14.77 15.73
N THR A 14 -19.05 14.39 15.35
CA THR A 14 -19.63 13.10 15.73
C THR A 14 -19.36 12.12 14.60
N ARG A 15 -18.63 11.04 14.89
CA ARG A 15 -18.47 9.94 13.94
C ARG A 15 -19.81 9.24 13.78
N VAL A 16 -20.42 9.36 12.61
CA VAL A 16 -21.58 8.56 12.25
C VAL A 16 -21.08 7.17 11.87
N VAL A 17 -21.51 6.14 12.62
CA VAL A 17 -21.22 4.74 12.33
C VAL A 17 -22.52 4.11 11.84
N ARG A 18 -22.55 3.67 10.58
CA ARG A 18 -23.61 2.79 10.07
C ARG A 18 -23.06 1.37 10.09
N GLY A 19 -23.73 0.48 10.82
CA GLY A 19 -23.44 -0.95 10.74
C GLY A 19 -23.91 -1.47 9.37
N GLY A 20 -23.04 -2.18 8.65
CA GLY A 20 -23.46 -2.98 7.51
C GLY A 20 -24.25 -4.20 7.98
N SER A 21 -25.13 -4.72 7.13
CA SER A 21 -25.82 -6.01 7.33
C SER A 21 -25.26 -7.11 6.43
N GLU A 22 -24.11 -6.85 5.80
CA GLU A 22 -23.46 -7.77 4.86
C GLU A 22 -22.92 -8.99 5.62
N LEU A 23 -23.31 -10.18 5.16
CA LEU A 23 -22.79 -11.47 5.62
C LEU A 23 -21.75 -11.92 4.60
N PHE A 24 -20.47 -11.87 4.98
CA PHE A 24 -19.41 -12.46 4.19
C PHE A 24 -19.44 -13.97 4.45
N ASP A 25 -19.93 -14.75 3.49
CA ASP A 25 -19.77 -16.20 3.53
C ASP A 25 -18.26 -16.51 3.47
N ALA A 26 -17.78 -17.39 4.33
CA ALA A 26 -16.35 -17.73 4.44
C ALA A 26 -15.75 -18.28 3.13
N ASP A 27 -16.62 -18.73 2.21
CA ASP A 27 -16.26 -19.32 0.92
C ASP A 27 -16.19 -18.28 -0.23
N GLY A 28 -16.43 -17.00 0.06
CA GLY A 28 -16.47 -15.92 -0.94
C GLY A 28 -15.10 -15.38 -1.37
N VAL A 29 -14.03 -15.74 -0.67
CA VAL A 29 -12.66 -15.35 -0.99
C VAL A 29 -11.94 -16.55 -1.59
N LYS A 30 -11.81 -16.56 -2.92
CA LYS A 30 -10.93 -17.51 -3.61
C LYS A 30 -9.50 -17.19 -3.19
N LEU A 31 -8.81 -18.18 -2.60
CA LEU A 31 -7.38 -18.07 -2.36
C LEU A 31 -6.67 -18.03 -3.71
N GLU A 32 -6.10 -16.88 -4.05
CA GLU A 32 -5.24 -16.77 -5.20
C GLU A 32 -3.87 -17.38 -4.85
N PRO A 33 -3.11 -17.93 -5.82
CA PRO A 33 -1.79 -18.50 -5.57
C PRO A 33 -0.84 -17.52 -4.87
N SER A 34 -1.02 -16.22 -5.10
CA SER A 34 -0.28 -15.13 -4.46
C SER A 34 -0.56 -14.98 -2.96
N ASP A 35 -1.71 -15.43 -2.47
CA ASP A 35 -2.09 -15.37 -1.05
C ASP A 35 -1.29 -16.39 -0.22
N LEU A 36 -0.78 -17.43 -0.89
CA LEU A 36 0.07 -18.47 -0.30
C LEU A 36 1.57 -18.16 -0.46
N GLN A 37 1.94 -17.12 -1.22
CA GLN A 37 3.33 -16.74 -1.41
C GLN A 37 3.89 -16.04 -0.17
N THR A 38 4.98 -16.58 0.35
CA THR A 38 5.75 -15.95 1.43
C THR A 38 6.33 -14.61 0.96
N SER A 39 6.65 -13.72 1.90
CA SER A 39 7.30 -12.44 1.60
C SER A 39 8.66 -12.63 0.93
N SER A 40 9.40 -13.68 1.29
CA SER A 40 10.70 -14.02 0.70
C SER A 40 10.57 -14.41 -0.78
N GLN A 41 9.63 -15.28 -1.13
CA GLN A 41 9.39 -15.67 -2.53
C GLN A 41 9.00 -14.48 -3.41
N ARG A 42 8.19 -13.55 -2.89
CA ARG A 42 7.86 -12.31 -3.61
C ARG A 42 9.08 -11.43 -3.85
N SER A 43 9.95 -11.30 -2.84
CA SER A 43 11.20 -10.54 -2.99
C SER A 43 12.12 -11.16 -4.03
N GLU A 44 12.26 -12.48 -4.04
CA GLU A 44 13.10 -13.20 -5.01
C GLU A 44 12.57 -13.04 -6.44
N ASP A 45 11.26 -13.17 -6.66
CA ASP A 45 10.63 -12.95 -7.97
C ASP A 45 10.78 -11.49 -8.43
N ASP A 46 10.62 -10.53 -7.51
CA ASP A 46 10.81 -9.11 -7.79
C ASP A 46 12.29 -8.80 -8.11
N ASP A 47 13.24 -9.37 -7.40
CA ASP A 47 14.68 -9.23 -7.66
C ASP A 47 15.04 -9.79 -9.05
N GLN A 48 14.52 -10.96 -9.41
CA GLN A 48 14.70 -11.54 -10.75
C GLN A 48 14.10 -10.65 -11.84
N ARG A 49 12.91 -10.08 -11.60
CA ARG A 49 12.27 -9.17 -12.57
C ARG A 49 13.07 -7.87 -12.71
N ILE A 50 13.47 -7.26 -11.61
CA ILE A 50 14.29 -6.03 -11.59
C ILE A 50 15.56 -6.26 -12.41
N LEU A 51 16.26 -7.39 -12.21
CA LEU A 51 17.51 -7.73 -12.91
C LEU A 51 17.35 -7.91 -14.42
N ASN A 52 16.19 -8.39 -14.89
CA ASN A 52 15.94 -8.65 -16.30
C ASN A 52 15.33 -7.45 -17.05
N GLU A 53 14.80 -6.46 -16.34
CA GLU A 53 14.15 -5.27 -16.91
C GLU A 53 15.02 -4.00 -16.80
N LEU A 54 16.25 -4.08 -16.26
CA LEU A 54 17.14 -2.92 -16.21
C LEU A 54 17.49 -2.44 -17.65
N PRO A 55 17.32 -1.14 -17.95
CA PRO A 55 17.84 -0.54 -19.17
C PRO A 55 19.34 -0.76 -19.35
N PRO A 56 19.84 -0.79 -20.60
CA PRO A 56 21.24 -1.11 -20.92
C PRO A 56 22.28 -0.16 -20.29
N HIS A 57 21.87 1.02 -19.83
CA HIS A 57 22.74 1.97 -19.14
C HIS A 57 22.85 1.72 -17.63
N TRP A 58 22.15 0.73 -17.06
CA TRP A 58 22.23 0.36 -15.63
C TRP A 58 23.15 -0.84 -15.35
N GLY A 59 23.66 -1.52 -16.38
CA GLY A 59 24.49 -2.73 -16.26
C GLY A 59 25.95 -2.61 -16.71
N ILE A 60 26.45 -1.41 -17.04
CA ILE A 60 27.80 -1.27 -17.60
C ILE A 60 28.76 -0.83 -16.49
N PHE A 61 29.35 -1.80 -15.78
CA PHE A 61 30.57 -1.56 -15.02
C PHE A 61 31.72 -1.50 -16.02
N SER A 62 32.10 -0.29 -16.43
CA SER A 62 33.23 -0.08 -17.34
C SER A 62 34.55 -0.30 -16.60
N GLU A 63 34.93 -1.55 -16.38
CA GLU A 63 36.32 -1.89 -16.16
C GLU A 63 37.06 -1.78 -17.50
N ARG A 64 37.59 -0.58 -17.77
CA ARG A 64 38.78 -0.46 -18.62
C ARG A 64 39.89 0.18 -17.80
N LEU A 65 40.64 -0.69 -17.13
CA LEU A 65 42.06 -0.49 -16.88
C LEU A 65 42.74 -0.04 -18.20
N GLY A 66 43.44 1.08 -18.15
CA GLY A 66 44.19 1.66 -19.26
C GLY A 66 44.69 3.05 -18.89
#